data_AF-A0A0A6XG11-F1
#
_entry.id   AF-A0A0A6XG11-F1
#
_cell.length_a   1.000
_cell.length_b   1.000
_cell.length_c   1.000
_cell.angle_alpha   90.00
_cell.angle_beta   90.00
_cell.angle_gamma   90.00
#
_symmetry.space_group_name_H-M   'P 1'
#
loop_
_entity.id
_entity.type
_entity.pdbx_description
1 polymer ?
#
loop_
_entity_poly.entity_id
_entity_poly.type
_entity_poly.pdbx_seq_one_letter_code
_entity_poly.pdbx_strand_id
1 'polypeptide(L)'
;MTVQPFRLGDTAFARLGAGRPDGDTLGALRRAEHSRSLLLLREVRRQVSDTPAWYAAQLATAPEEAARWVTDPMTALWAAHCLRSGPCDPGPRGPHVLTVTRNGLPLTVRLEDTDPIRSRLGLTPAPPLAADQARRWHELLDRAWELLAGRHRPAAEVLAAVLRVIVPVLPDPVAEGISATSAEAFGAVALSAPATPDALAAGLLHETQHSILNATHLLFPLVEPDGPPGYSPWRDDPRPAFGVLHGAYAYLAVTRFRRSAPGAAAAFEFARWRGAVAEAAEALLTGGELTPAGTRFVTALRDEVTPWLDEPVDPAIQRLADLANADHRARWRLRNLAVDDADTARLVAAWDAGSEPPEITPVLVPGGGRALENSPRLPLIRAVLHGSKPGDGADAATVRGDDRAALPAYEKGRDWGGLALVSPHPALRRRPEVVRAAATALPQAPLNALAAWLS
;
A
#
# COMPACT_ATOMS: atom_id res chain seq x y z
N MET A 1 3.38 22.35 -34.11
CA MET A 1 2.39 21.41 -33.51
C MET A 1 1.99 21.95 -32.15
N THR A 2 0.74 22.38 -31.99
CA THR A 2 0.18 22.71 -30.68
C THR A 2 0.01 21.40 -29.92
N VAL A 3 0.76 21.20 -28.83
CA VAL A 3 0.59 20.03 -27.96
C VAL A 3 -0.77 20.15 -27.30
N GLN A 4 -1.69 19.24 -27.63
CA GLN A 4 -2.96 19.21 -26.93
C GLN A 4 -2.76 18.63 -25.52
N PRO A 5 -3.31 19.27 -24.48
CA PRO A 5 -3.21 18.74 -23.12
C PRO A 5 -3.98 17.42 -23.01
N PHE A 6 -3.49 16.49 -22.18
CA PHE A 6 -4.24 15.31 -21.81
C PHE A 6 -5.51 15.72 -21.06
N ARG A 7 -6.65 15.12 -21.45
CA ARG A 7 -7.96 15.36 -20.83
C ARG A 7 -8.66 14.03 -20.61
N LEU A 8 -9.33 13.92 -19.47
CA LEU A 8 -10.29 12.85 -19.18
C LEU A 8 -11.62 13.52 -18.84
N GLY A 9 -12.73 12.95 -19.33
CA GLY A 9 -14.07 13.39 -18.93
C GLY A 9 -14.35 13.01 -17.48
N ASP A 10 -15.27 13.73 -16.82
CA ASP A 10 -15.57 13.51 -15.40
C ASP A 10 -15.99 12.07 -15.09
N THR A 11 -16.80 11.45 -15.95
CA THR A 11 -17.20 10.04 -15.81
C THR A 11 -16.00 9.09 -15.89
N ALA A 12 -15.08 9.32 -16.82
CA ALA A 12 -13.88 8.50 -16.97
C ALA A 12 -12.95 8.65 -15.75
N PHE A 13 -12.81 9.88 -15.25
CA PHE A 13 -12.00 10.19 -14.07
C PHE A 13 -12.60 9.61 -12.78
N ALA A 14 -13.94 9.64 -12.62
CA ALA A 14 -14.62 9.00 -11.50
C ALA A 14 -14.47 7.46 -11.54
N ARG A 15 -14.62 6.84 -12.72
CA ARG A 15 -14.37 5.39 -12.89
C ARG A 15 -12.94 5.00 -12.57
N LEU A 16 -11.98 5.85 -12.93
CA LEU A 16 -10.59 5.70 -12.56
C LEU A 16 -10.41 5.78 -11.03
N GLY A 17 -10.99 6.78 -10.35
CA GLY A 17 -10.99 6.89 -8.88
C GLY A 17 -11.62 5.68 -8.17
N ALA A 18 -12.68 5.10 -8.75
CA ALA A 18 -13.30 3.86 -8.28
C ALA A 18 -12.49 2.58 -8.60
N GLY A 19 -11.28 2.71 -9.16
CA GLY A 19 -10.42 1.57 -9.51
C GLY A 19 -10.99 0.68 -10.60
N ARG A 20 -11.77 1.26 -11.54
CA ARG A 20 -12.39 0.59 -12.70
C ARG A 20 -12.25 1.42 -13.99
N PRO A 21 -11.03 1.85 -14.37
CA PRO A 21 -10.84 2.59 -15.60
C PRO A 21 -11.24 1.76 -16.82
N ASP A 22 -11.81 2.42 -17.83
CA ASP A 22 -12.08 1.78 -19.13
C ASP A 22 -10.83 1.77 -20.03
N GLY A 23 -10.93 1.06 -21.14
CA GLY A 23 -9.84 0.90 -22.11
C GLY A 23 -9.33 2.23 -22.68
N ASP A 24 -10.22 3.20 -22.88
CA ASP A 24 -9.88 4.52 -23.41
C ASP A 24 -9.08 5.34 -22.39
N THR A 25 -9.49 5.29 -21.12
CA THR A 25 -8.77 5.91 -19.99
C THR A 25 -7.37 5.32 -19.88
N LEU A 26 -7.26 3.99 -19.89
CA LEU A 26 -5.95 3.31 -19.86
C LEU A 26 -5.12 3.63 -21.11
N GLY A 27 -5.76 3.78 -22.27
CA GLY A 27 -5.12 4.24 -23.50
C GLY A 27 -4.55 5.65 -23.38
N ALA A 28 -5.27 6.57 -22.72
CA ALA A 28 -4.78 7.91 -22.44
C ALA A 28 -3.56 7.90 -21.50
N LEU A 29 -3.60 7.12 -20.42
CA LEU A 29 -2.46 6.96 -19.51
C LEU A 29 -1.23 6.37 -20.23
N ARG A 30 -1.40 5.35 -21.07
CA ARG A 30 -0.30 4.79 -21.87
C ARG A 30 0.31 5.81 -22.85
N ARG A 31 -0.51 6.65 -23.49
CA ARG A 31 -0.01 7.72 -24.38
C ARG A 31 0.75 8.80 -23.62
N ALA A 32 0.33 9.11 -22.40
CA ALA A 32 1.05 10.02 -21.51
C ALA A 32 2.42 9.46 -21.11
N GLU A 33 2.47 8.19 -20.68
CA GLU A 33 3.73 7.52 -20.35
C GLU A 33 4.65 7.39 -21.57
N HIS A 34 4.10 7.08 -22.75
CA HIS A 34 4.89 7.09 -23.99
C HIS A 34 5.52 8.47 -24.27
N SER A 35 4.72 9.53 -24.13
CA SER A 35 5.18 10.91 -24.34
C SER A 35 6.26 11.29 -23.32
N ARG A 36 6.09 10.89 -22.06
CA ARG A 36 7.09 11.06 -20.99
C ARG A 36 8.38 10.32 -21.31
N SER A 37 8.32 9.04 -21.70
CA SER A 37 9.49 8.25 -22.08
C SER A 37 10.27 8.91 -23.22
N LEU A 38 9.58 9.39 -24.26
CA LEU A 38 10.23 10.12 -25.36
C LEU A 38 10.94 11.40 -24.89
N LEU A 39 10.34 12.15 -23.96
CA LEU A 39 10.97 13.33 -23.39
C LEU A 39 12.22 12.98 -22.58
N LEU A 40 12.17 11.94 -21.74
CA LEU A 40 13.32 11.45 -20.98
C LEU A 40 14.45 11.02 -21.91
N LEU A 41 14.14 10.19 -22.91
CA LEU A 41 15.11 9.70 -23.90
C LEU A 41 15.73 10.83 -24.71
N ARG A 42 14.93 11.81 -25.11
CA ARG A 42 15.42 13.01 -25.80
C ARG A 42 16.40 13.78 -24.93
N GLU A 43 16.09 13.93 -23.64
CA GLU A 43 16.98 14.64 -22.73
C GLU A 43 18.27 13.86 -22.47
N VAL A 44 18.21 12.53 -22.33
CA VAL A 44 19.40 11.66 -22.23
C VAL A 44 20.28 11.83 -23.47
N ARG A 45 19.69 11.83 -24.68
CA ARG A 45 20.44 12.03 -25.93
C ARG A 45 21.12 13.39 -25.99
N ARG A 46 20.54 14.44 -25.39
CA ARG A 46 21.13 15.79 -25.34
C ARG A 46 22.33 15.90 -24.42
N GLN A 47 22.45 15.01 -23.42
CA GLN A 47 23.57 15.01 -22.47
C GLN A 47 24.85 14.38 -23.02
N VAL A 48 24.79 13.69 -24.17
CA VAL A 48 25.94 13.05 -24.80
C VAL A 48 26.24 13.68 -26.17
N SER A 49 27.53 13.94 -26.46
CA SER A 49 27.95 14.52 -27.74
C SER A 49 27.85 13.50 -28.87
N ASP A 50 28.38 12.30 -28.65
CA ASP A 50 28.38 11.22 -29.64
C ASP A 50 27.01 10.56 -29.75
N THR A 51 26.77 9.84 -30.85
CA THR A 51 25.56 9.04 -31.04
C THR A 51 25.69 7.76 -30.22
N PRO A 52 24.96 7.60 -29.11
CA PRO A 52 25.12 6.43 -28.26
C PRO A 52 24.57 5.18 -28.96
N ALA A 53 25.15 4.02 -28.66
CA ALA A 53 24.82 2.75 -29.32
C ALA A 53 23.32 2.41 -29.23
N TRP A 54 22.68 2.67 -28.09
CA TRP A 54 21.24 2.44 -27.90
C TRP A 54 20.39 3.26 -28.86
N TYR A 55 20.80 4.50 -29.15
CA TYR A 55 20.06 5.42 -30.02
C TYR A 55 20.24 5.03 -31.49
N ALA A 56 21.47 4.65 -31.88
CA ALA A 56 21.74 4.12 -33.21
C ALA A 56 20.93 2.81 -33.46
N ALA A 57 20.90 1.90 -32.48
CA ALA A 57 20.11 0.68 -32.55
C ALA A 57 18.61 0.99 -32.68
N GLN A 58 18.09 1.95 -31.90
CA GLN A 58 16.69 2.37 -31.99
C GLN A 58 16.33 2.91 -33.38
N LEU A 59 17.19 3.73 -33.99
CA LEU A 59 16.96 4.27 -35.34
C LEU A 59 16.99 3.18 -36.43
N ALA A 60 17.76 2.11 -36.22
CA ALA A 60 17.84 0.97 -37.13
C ALA A 60 16.69 -0.04 -36.93
N THR A 61 15.91 0.10 -35.87
CA THR A 61 14.82 -0.83 -35.50
C THR A 61 13.53 -0.46 -36.22
N ALA A 62 12.69 -1.46 -36.54
CA ALA A 62 11.39 -1.22 -37.14
C ALA A 62 10.51 -0.32 -36.23
N PRO A 63 9.66 0.58 -36.78
CA PRO A 63 8.91 1.54 -35.98
C PRO A 63 8.08 0.93 -34.83
N GLU A 64 7.49 -0.24 -35.06
CA GLU A 64 6.69 -0.94 -34.03
C GLU A 64 7.55 -1.44 -32.87
N GLU A 65 8.73 -1.96 -33.15
CA GLU A 65 9.65 -2.47 -32.15
C GLU A 65 10.34 -1.32 -31.41
N ALA A 66 10.64 -0.22 -32.10
CA ALA A 66 11.07 1.03 -31.47
C ALA A 66 10.00 1.59 -30.53
N ALA A 67 8.73 1.57 -30.92
CA ALA A 67 7.62 1.99 -30.06
C ALA A 67 7.50 1.10 -28.81
N ARG A 68 7.60 -0.23 -28.97
CA ARG A 68 7.64 -1.18 -27.84
C ARG A 68 8.81 -0.89 -26.90
N TRP A 69 9.98 -0.58 -27.45
CA TRP A 69 11.15 -0.23 -26.67
C TRP A 69 10.94 1.03 -25.82
N VAL A 70 10.39 2.09 -26.41
CA VAL A 70 10.08 3.37 -25.71
C VAL A 70 9.05 3.17 -24.61
N THR A 71 8.04 2.32 -24.83
CA THR A 71 6.99 2.04 -23.85
C THR A 71 7.35 0.93 -22.85
N ASP A 72 8.55 0.36 -22.92
CA ASP A 72 8.99 -0.62 -21.95
C ASP A 72 9.19 0.08 -20.59
N PRO A 73 8.58 -0.42 -19.50
CA PRO A 73 8.71 0.19 -18.18
C PRO A 73 10.17 0.37 -17.73
N MET A 74 11.05 -0.55 -18.11
CA MET A 74 12.46 -0.52 -17.71
C MET A 74 13.24 0.56 -18.47
N THR A 75 12.81 0.91 -19.69
CA THR A 75 13.42 1.99 -20.46
C THR A 75 13.15 3.36 -19.82
N ALA A 76 11.94 3.60 -19.33
CA ALA A 76 11.61 4.86 -18.64
C ALA A 76 12.43 5.02 -17.34
N LEU A 77 12.53 3.92 -16.57
CA LEU A 77 13.33 3.87 -15.34
C LEU A 77 14.82 4.11 -15.62
N TRP A 78 15.37 3.44 -16.65
CA TRP A 78 16.76 3.62 -17.09
C TRP A 78 17.04 5.06 -17.53
N ALA A 79 16.16 5.64 -18.37
CA ALA A 79 16.34 7.00 -18.86
C ALA A 79 16.31 8.02 -17.71
N ALA A 80 15.36 7.88 -16.79
CA ALA A 80 15.28 8.71 -15.58
C ALA A 80 16.53 8.58 -14.70
N HIS A 81 17.10 7.37 -14.59
CA HIS A 81 18.34 7.15 -13.86
C HIS A 81 19.54 7.81 -14.54
N CYS A 82 19.74 7.64 -15.85
CA CYS A 82 20.88 8.26 -16.53
C CYS A 82 20.83 9.80 -16.39
N LEU A 83 19.64 10.41 -16.46
CA LEU A 83 19.51 11.86 -16.26
C LEU A 83 19.97 12.34 -14.88
N ARG A 84 19.85 11.50 -13.84
CA ARG A 84 20.26 11.81 -12.47
C ARG A 84 21.71 11.44 -12.17
N SER A 85 22.24 10.43 -12.83
CA SER A 85 23.50 9.78 -12.43
C SER A 85 24.59 9.82 -13.50
N GLY A 86 24.30 10.41 -14.66
CA GLY A 86 25.21 10.48 -15.80
C GLY A 86 24.99 9.36 -16.83
N PRO A 87 25.74 9.38 -17.95
CA PRO A 87 25.57 8.43 -19.04
C PRO A 87 25.66 6.98 -18.55
N CYS A 88 24.68 6.17 -18.93
CA CYS A 88 24.62 4.76 -18.57
C CYS A 88 24.13 3.95 -19.76
N ASP A 89 24.73 2.79 -20.04
CA ASP A 89 24.28 1.91 -21.11
C ASP A 89 23.04 1.13 -20.67
N PRO A 90 22.04 0.93 -21.56
CA PRO A 90 20.91 0.08 -21.22
C PRO A 90 21.37 -1.38 -21.09
N GLY A 91 20.89 -2.04 -20.04
CA GLY A 91 21.16 -3.46 -19.81
C GLY A 91 20.39 -4.37 -20.78
N PRO A 92 20.77 -5.66 -20.86
CA PRO A 92 19.97 -6.65 -21.55
C PRO A 92 18.61 -6.80 -20.85
N ARG A 93 17.55 -6.97 -21.64
CA ARG A 93 16.21 -7.24 -21.14
C ARG A 93 16.07 -8.72 -20.79
N GLY A 94 15.48 -9.03 -19.63
CA GLY A 94 15.31 -10.41 -19.17
C GLY A 94 14.69 -11.34 -20.24
N PRO A 95 15.21 -12.57 -20.42
CA PRO A 95 14.87 -13.43 -21.56
C PRO A 95 13.50 -14.13 -21.42
N HIS A 96 12.89 -14.08 -20.23
CA HIS A 96 11.73 -14.89 -19.89
C HIS A 96 10.43 -14.16 -20.22
N VAL A 97 9.84 -14.47 -21.38
CA VAL A 97 8.49 -14.02 -21.73
C VAL A 97 7.47 -15.10 -21.35
N LEU A 98 6.58 -14.76 -20.43
CA LEU A 98 5.47 -15.61 -20.02
C LEU A 98 4.21 -15.16 -20.75
N THR A 99 3.53 -16.09 -21.41
CA THR A 99 2.20 -15.85 -21.96
C THR A 99 1.23 -16.86 -21.38
N VAL A 100 0.16 -16.37 -20.76
CA VAL A 100 -0.93 -17.18 -20.22
C VAL A 100 -2.24 -16.72 -20.84
N THR A 101 -3.17 -17.63 -21.06
CA THR A 101 -4.48 -17.30 -21.62
C THR A 101 -5.56 -18.08 -20.88
N ARG A 102 -6.59 -17.37 -20.43
CA ARG A 102 -7.75 -17.95 -19.75
C ARG A 102 -9.01 -17.24 -20.20
N ASN A 103 -10.07 -18.01 -20.50
CA ASN A 103 -11.36 -17.50 -20.98
C ASN A 103 -11.21 -16.53 -22.18
N GLY A 104 -10.25 -16.76 -23.08
CA GLY A 104 -9.98 -15.90 -24.22
C GLY A 104 -9.31 -14.55 -23.91
N LEU A 105 -8.86 -14.32 -22.66
CA LEU A 105 -8.10 -13.13 -22.27
C LEU A 105 -6.61 -13.49 -22.11
N PRO A 106 -5.73 -13.02 -23.01
CA PRO A 106 -4.29 -13.24 -22.88
C PRO A 106 -3.64 -12.25 -21.92
N LEU A 107 -2.58 -12.70 -21.25
CA LEU A 107 -1.61 -11.85 -20.55
C LEU A 107 -0.21 -12.27 -21.00
N THR A 108 0.57 -11.30 -21.45
CA THR A 108 1.99 -11.48 -21.77
C THR A 108 2.81 -10.56 -20.88
N VAL A 109 3.73 -11.14 -20.10
CA VAL A 109 4.63 -10.43 -19.19
C VAL A 109 6.05 -10.94 -19.34
N ARG A 110 7.02 -10.07 -19.10
CA ARG A 110 8.43 -10.41 -19.06
C ARG A 110 8.91 -10.49 -17.62
N LEU A 111 9.63 -11.55 -17.26
CA LEU A 111 10.41 -11.54 -16.01
C LEU A 111 11.73 -10.81 -16.29
N GLU A 112 11.99 -9.74 -15.54
CA GLU A 112 13.24 -8.99 -15.62
C GLU A 112 14.15 -9.36 -14.46
N ASP A 113 15.11 -10.23 -14.74
CA ASP A 113 16.05 -10.81 -13.79
C ASP A 113 17.52 -10.52 -14.12
N THR A 114 17.80 -9.73 -15.16
CA THR A 114 19.18 -9.49 -15.65
C THR A 114 19.60 -8.04 -15.62
N ASP A 115 18.71 -7.08 -15.88
CA ASP A 115 19.07 -5.67 -15.97
C ASP A 115 19.60 -5.16 -14.61
N PRO A 116 20.69 -4.37 -14.54
CA PRO A 116 21.10 -3.75 -13.27
C PRO A 116 20.09 -2.73 -12.73
N ILE A 117 19.28 -2.11 -13.60
CA ILE A 117 18.39 -1.00 -13.23
C ILE A 117 17.24 -1.41 -12.31
N ARG A 118 16.86 -2.70 -12.27
CA ARG A 118 15.82 -3.24 -11.36
C ARG A 118 16.12 -2.96 -9.88
N SER A 119 17.39 -2.79 -9.50
CA SER A 119 17.77 -2.36 -8.14
C SER A 119 17.18 -0.99 -7.76
N ARG A 120 16.80 -0.16 -8.74
CA ARG A 120 16.17 1.15 -8.55
C ARG A 120 14.66 1.09 -8.29
N LEU A 121 14.04 -0.09 -8.37
CA LEU A 121 12.64 -0.28 -7.97
C LEU A 121 12.46 -0.30 -6.44
N GLY A 122 13.54 -0.14 -5.67
CA GLY A 122 13.48 0.04 -4.21
C GLY A 122 13.45 -1.24 -3.40
N LEU A 123 13.64 -2.39 -4.05
CA LEU A 123 13.76 -3.72 -3.44
C LEU A 123 15.01 -4.43 -3.98
N THR A 124 15.59 -5.32 -3.18
CA THR A 124 16.76 -6.09 -3.57
C THR A 124 16.39 -7.13 -4.64
N PRO A 125 16.87 -6.99 -5.89
CA PRO A 125 16.53 -7.94 -6.95
C PRO A 125 17.04 -9.35 -6.66
N ALA A 126 16.31 -10.36 -7.12
CA ALA A 126 16.79 -11.73 -7.06
C ALA A 126 17.97 -11.94 -8.04
N PRO A 127 18.85 -12.93 -7.83
CA PRO A 127 19.77 -13.38 -8.87
C PRO A 127 19.01 -13.79 -10.15
N PRO A 128 19.69 -13.87 -11.31
CA PRO A 128 19.10 -14.44 -12.52
C PRO A 128 18.46 -15.79 -12.25
N LEU A 129 17.27 -15.99 -12.79
CA LEU A 129 16.43 -17.14 -12.50
C LEU A 129 16.97 -18.40 -13.20
N ALA A 130 17.06 -19.49 -12.45
CA ALA A 130 17.21 -20.81 -13.02
C ALA A 130 15.93 -21.24 -13.77
N ALA A 131 16.05 -22.20 -14.68
CA ALA A 131 14.95 -22.62 -15.54
C ALA A 131 13.74 -23.17 -14.76
N ASP A 132 13.97 -23.83 -13.62
CA ASP A 132 12.94 -24.31 -12.71
C ASP A 132 12.23 -23.17 -11.97
N GLN A 133 12.95 -22.13 -11.56
CA GLN A 133 12.37 -20.94 -10.94
C GLN A 133 11.49 -20.17 -11.94
N ALA A 134 11.94 -20.02 -13.19
CA ALA A 134 11.15 -19.41 -14.26
C ALA A 134 9.88 -20.23 -14.57
N ARG A 135 9.96 -21.58 -14.58
CA ARG A 135 8.79 -22.45 -14.71
C ARG A 135 7.80 -22.28 -13.56
N ARG A 136 8.29 -22.18 -12.32
CA ARG A 136 7.43 -21.94 -11.15
C ARG A 136 6.70 -20.60 -11.24
N TRP A 137 7.36 -19.54 -11.72
CA TRP A 137 6.70 -18.26 -11.99
C TRP A 137 5.59 -18.40 -13.04
N HIS A 138 5.84 -19.15 -14.11
CA HIS A 138 4.83 -19.42 -15.13
C HIS A 138 3.62 -20.17 -14.56
N GLU A 139 3.83 -21.24 -13.79
CA GLU A 139 2.78 -22.02 -13.15
C GLU A 139 1.94 -21.18 -12.17
N LEU A 140 2.60 -20.37 -11.33
CA LEU A 140 1.90 -19.46 -10.41
C LEU A 140 1.08 -18.43 -11.19
N LEU A 141 1.65 -17.84 -12.24
CA LEU A 141 0.97 -16.83 -13.05
C LEU A 141 -0.24 -17.42 -13.78
N ASP A 142 -0.11 -18.62 -14.35
CA ASP A 142 -1.18 -19.31 -15.06
C ASP A 142 -2.38 -19.59 -14.12
N ARG A 143 -2.10 -20.06 -12.89
CA ARG A 143 -3.13 -20.30 -11.87
C ARG A 143 -3.71 -19.00 -11.29
N ALA A 144 -2.91 -17.95 -11.12
CA ALA A 144 -3.39 -16.63 -10.72
C ALA A 144 -4.30 -16.02 -11.80
N TRP A 145 -3.93 -16.21 -13.07
CA TRP A 145 -4.70 -15.73 -14.21
C TRP A 145 -6.03 -16.45 -14.37
N GLU A 146 -6.11 -17.72 -14.01
CA GLU A 146 -7.37 -18.46 -13.93
C GLU A 146 -8.35 -17.84 -12.91
N LEU A 147 -7.84 -17.42 -11.74
CA LEU A 147 -8.65 -16.72 -10.74
C LEU A 147 -9.13 -15.36 -11.27
N LEU A 148 -8.20 -14.58 -11.83
CA LEU A 148 -8.48 -13.21 -12.30
C LEU A 148 -9.42 -13.21 -13.52
N ALA A 149 -9.08 -13.94 -14.58
CA ALA A 149 -9.90 -13.99 -15.80
C ALA A 149 -11.22 -14.76 -15.61
N GLY A 150 -11.30 -15.63 -14.60
CA GLY A 150 -12.50 -16.39 -14.24
C GLY A 150 -13.49 -15.60 -13.38
N ARG A 151 -13.03 -14.97 -12.30
CA ARG A 151 -13.90 -14.35 -11.29
C ARG A 151 -13.83 -12.81 -11.27
N HIS A 152 -12.75 -12.23 -11.79
CA HIS A 152 -12.45 -10.80 -11.71
C HIS A 152 -12.13 -10.22 -13.08
N ARG A 153 -12.90 -10.61 -14.10
CA ARG A 153 -12.67 -10.26 -15.52
C ARG A 153 -12.33 -8.77 -15.75
N PRO A 154 -13.07 -7.78 -15.19
CA PRO A 154 -12.72 -6.37 -15.39
C PRO A 154 -11.34 -6.00 -14.83
N ALA A 155 -10.95 -6.59 -13.69
CA ALA A 155 -9.64 -6.34 -13.11
C ALA A 155 -8.52 -7.04 -13.91
N ALA A 156 -8.79 -8.23 -14.46
CA ALA A 156 -7.89 -8.91 -15.38
C ALA A 156 -7.66 -8.10 -16.66
N GLU A 157 -8.70 -7.48 -17.22
CA GLU A 157 -8.58 -6.62 -18.40
C GLU A 157 -7.71 -5.39 -18.12
N VAL A 158 -7.87 -4.75 -16.96
CA VAL A 158 -6.98 -3.68 -16.50
C VAL A 158 -5.54 -4.18 -16.37
N LEU A 159 -5.33 -5.34 -15.74
CA LEU A 159 -4.00 -5.92 -15.57
C LEU A 159 -3.33 -6.21 -16.93
N ALA A 160 -4.04 -6.85 -17.85
CA ALA A 160 -3.54 -7.14 -19.21
C ALA A 160 -3.23 -5.85 -19.99
N ALA A 161 -3.97 -4.78 -19.74
CA ALA A 161 -3.76 -3.49 -20.38
C ALA A 161 -2.55 -2.71 -19.83
N VAL A 162 -2.09 -3.00 -18.61
CA VAL A 162 -1.04 -2.22 -17.90
C VAL A 162 0.24 -3.03 -17.64
N LEU A 163 0.13 -4.23 -17.08
CA LEU A 163 1.28 -5.03 -16.65
C LEU A 163 2.10 -5.51 -17.86
N ARG A 164 3.41 -5.27 -17.84
CA ARG A 164 4.36 -5.69 -18.87
C ARG A 164 5.56 -6.42 -18.31
N VAL A 165 6.02 -6.02 -17.12
CA VAL A 165 7.24 -6.54 -16.51
C VAL A 165 6.98 -6.94 -15.06
N ILE A 166 7.46 -8.12 -14.69
CA ILE A 166 7.59 -8.53 -13.30
C ILE A 166 9.09 -8.59 -13.00
N VAL A 167 9.54 -7.91 -11.95
CA VAL A 167 10.91 -7.96 -11.46
C VAL A 167 10.93 -8.87 -10.23
N PRO A 168 11.48 -10.09 -10.33
CA PRO A 168 11.64 -10.96 -9.17
C PRO A 168 12.60 -10.33 -8.15
N VAL A 169 12.16 -10.24 -6.89
CA VAL A 169 12.99 -9.74 -5.79
C VAL A 169 13.20 -10.80 -4.72
N LEU A 170 14.22 -10.61 -3.89
CA LEU A 170 14.43 -11.46 -2.72
C LEU A 170 13.25 -11.30 -1.74
N PRO A 171 12.77 -12.40 -1.14
CA PRO A 171 11.78 -12.30 -0.06
C PRO A 171 12.42 -11.62 1.16
N ASP A 172 11.59 -10.92 1.93
CA ASP A 172 11.97 -10.48 3.27
C ASP A 172 11.69 -11.62 4.25
N PRO A 173 12.68 -12.09 5.05
CA PRO A 173 12.47 -13.15 6.03
C PRO A 173 11.37 -12.85 7.07
N VAL A 174 11.04 -11.57 7.28
CA VAL A 174 10.12 -11.10 8.31
C VAL A 174 8.73 -10.77 7.74
N ALA A 175 8.56 -10.69 6.41
CA ALA A 175 7.27 -10.41 5.77
C ALA A 175 6.78 -11.59 4.91
N GLU A 176 5.48 -11.86 4.89
CA GLU A 176 4.83 -12.90 4.07
C GLU A 176 4.76 -12.55 2.56
N GLY A 177 5.79 -11.87 2.04
CA GLY A 177 5.88 -11.33 0.70
C GLY A 177 6.15 -9.83 0.70
N ILE A 178 7.04 -9.37 -0.17
CA ILE A 178 7.31 -7.96 -0.40
C ILE A 178 7.09 -7.59 -1.86
N SER A 179 6.53 -6.41 -2.05
CA SER A 179 6.32 -5.83 -3.36
C SER A 179 6.56 -4.33 -3.34
N ALA A 180 6.91 -3.81 -4.51
CA ALA A 180 7.07 -2.39 -4.74
C ALA A 180 6.79 -2.05 -6.20
N THR A 181 6.21 -0.88 -6.40
CA THR A 181 6.03 -0.25 -7.71
C THR A 181 6.75 1.08 -7.71
N SER A 182 7.43 1.38 -8.82
CA SER A 182 8.05 2.69 -9.05
C SER A 182 7.16 3.55 -9.92
N ALA A 183 7.01 4.83 -9.56
CA ALA A 183 6.38 5.85 -10.39
C ALA A 183 7.14 6.09 -11.72
N GLU A 184 8.35 5.58 -11.85
CA GLU A 184 9.20 5.70 -13.04
C GLU A 184 9.13 4.50 -13.98
N ALA A 185 8.40 3.45 -13.60
CA ALA A 185 8.32 2.21 -14.37
C ALA A 185 6.85 1.77 -14.52
N PHE A 186 6.03 2.57 -15.21
CA PHE A 186 4.61 2.27 -15.43
C PHE A 186 4.42 0.90 -16.08
N GLY A 187 3.76 -0.03 -15.39
CA GLY A 187 3.55 -1.40 -15.87
C GLY A 187 4.67 -2.39 -15.49
N ALA A 188 5.63 -1.99 -14.67
CA ALA A 188 6.53 -2.89 -13.97
C ALA A 188 6.14 -3.07 -12.51
N VAL A 189 6.25 -4.30 -12.03
CA VAL A 189 5.98 -4.68 -10.64
C VAL A 189 7.18 -5.44 -10.09
N ALA A 190 7.76 -4.98 -8.98
CA ALA A 190 8.75 -5.76 -8.25
C ALA A 190 8.04 -6.62 -7.19
N LEU A 191 8.28 -7.92 -7.21
CA LEU A 191 7.55 -8.87 -6.36
C LEU A 191 8.42 -10.08 -5.99
N SER A 192 8.46 -10.43 -4.71
CA SER A 192 9.03 -11.70 -4.25
C SER A 192 8.11 -12.84 -4.66
N ALA A 193 8.66 -13.97 -5.10
CA ALA A 193 7.85 -15.13 -5.54
C ALA A 193 6.81 -15.51 -4.45
N PRO A 194 5.50 -15.31 -4.70
CA PRO A 194 4.49 -15.58 -3.68
C PRO A 194 4.34 -17.06 -3.38
N ALA A 195 3.89 -17.39 -2.17
CA ALA A 195 3.66 -18.77 -1.77
C ALA A 195 2.50 -19.43 -2.52
N THR A 196 1.51 -18.65 -2.98
CA THR A 196 0.29 -19.16 -3.60
C THR A 196 -0.13 -18.33 -4.83
N PRO A 197 -0.89 -18.92 -5.78
CA PRO A 197 -1.47 -18.18 -6.90
C PRO A 197 -2.44 -17.07 -6.47
N ASP A 198 -3.15 -17.26 -5.36
CA ASP A 198 -4.03 -16.26 -4.76
C ASP A 198 -3.24 -15.02 -4.30
N ALA A 199 -2.12 -15.23 -3.60
CA ALA A 199 -1.24 -14.15 -3.15
C ALA A 199 -0.61 -13.42 -4.36
N LEU A 200 -0.25 -14.15 -5.42
CA LEU A 200 0.21 -13.54 -6.67
C LEU A 200 -0.88 -12.68 -7.33
N ALA A 201 -2.11 -13.17 -7.42
CA ALA A 201 -3.22 -12.41 -7.98
C ALA A 201 -3.47 -11.11 -7.20
N ALA A 202 -3.54 -11.19 -5.88
CA ALA A 202 -3.72 -10.02 -5.02
C ALA A 202 -2.55 -9.02 -5.14
N GLY A 203 -1.30 -9.51 -5.14
CA GLY A 203 -0.10 -8.67 -5.30
C GLY A 203 -0.05 -7.96 -6.65
N LEU A 204 -0.35 -8.66 -7.76
CA LEU A 204 -0.39 -8.05 -9.09
C LEU A 204 -1.46 -6.96 -9.19
N LEU A 205 -2.64 -7.18 -8.61
CA LEU A 205 -3.70 -6.16 -8.54
C LEU A 205 -3.24 -4.93 -7.74
N HIS A 206 -2.67 -5.16 -6.56
CA HIS A 206 -2.17 -4.09 -5.67
C HIS A 206 -1.16 -3.20 -6.40
N GLU A 207 -0.13 -3.79 -6.97
CA GLU A 207 0.97 -3.08 -7.60
C GLU A 207 0.56 -2.42 -8.93
N THR A 208 -0.38 -3.03 -9.67
CA THR A 208 -0.93 -2.39 -10.88
C THR A 208 -1.72 -1.13 -10.54
N GLN A 209 -2.45 -1.10 -9.41
CA GLN A 209 -3.13 0.12 -8.99
C GLN A 209 -2.15 1.24 -8.61
N HIS A 210 -1.02 0.92 -7.98
CA HIS A 210 0.05 1.89 -7.77
C HIS A 210 0.54 2.48 -9.09
N SER A 211 0.78 1.65 -10.11
CA SER A 211 1.18 2.13 -11.45
C SER A 211 0.15 3.09 -12.03
N ILE A 212 -1.13 2.73 -11.98
CA ILE A 212 -2.23 3.56 -12.51
C ILE A 212 -2.33 4.89 -11.75
N LEU A 213 -2.24 4.88 -10.43
CA LEU A 213 -2.30 6.09 -9.63
C LEU A 213 -1.12 7.02 -9.90
N ASN A 214 0.09 6.49 -10.02
CA ASN A 214 1.27 7.29 -10.33
C ASN A 214 1.15 7.98 -11.71
N ALA A 215 0.73 7.25 -12.74
CA ALA A 215 0.47 7.84 -14.06
C ALA A 215 -0.67 8.88 -14.03
N THR A 216 -1.69 8.64 -13.20
CA THR A 216 -2.80 9.59 -13.02
C THR A 216 -2.32 10.86 -12.34
N HIS A 217 -1.57 10.74 -11.24
CA HIS A 217 -1.06 11.87 -10.47
C HIS A 217 -0.08 12.74 -11.28
N LEU A 218 0.71 12.12 -12.17
CA LEU A 218 1.58 12.84 -13.10
C LEU A 218 0.79 13.76 -14.04
N LEU A 219 -0.39 13.34 -14.50
CA LEU A 219 -1.24 14.12 -15.40
C LEU A 219 -2.15 15.11 -14.66
N PHE A 220 -2.67 14.68 -13.51
CA PHE A 220 -3.65 15.40 -12.71
C PHE A 220 -3.16 15.35 -11.26
N PRO A 221 -2.44 16.38 -10.76
CA PRO A 221 -2.02 16.44 -9.38
C PRO A 221 -3.22 16.21 -8.45
N LEU A 222 -3.14 15.18 -7.61
CA LEU A 222 -4.24 14.74 -6.73
C LEU A 222 -4.08 15.25 -5.30
N VAL A 223 -2.88 15.60 -4.89
CA VAL A 223 -2.54 16.03 -3.54
C VAL A 223 -1.67 17.27 -3.65
N GLU A 224 -1.91 18.24 -2.80
CA GLU A 224 -1.06 19.43 -2.65
C GLU A 224 0.35 19.03 -2.18
N PRO A 225 1.40 19.74 -2.63
CA PRO A 225 2.76 19.46 -2.18
C PRO A 225 2.95 19.81 -0.70
N ASP A 226 3.92 19.18 -0.05
CA ASP A 226 4.47 19.55 1.27
C ASP A 226 3.49 19.57 2.46
N GLY A 227 2.39 18.81 2.40
CA GLY A 227 1.51 18.58 3.55
C GLY A 227 2.17 17.75 4.68
N PRO A 228 1.77 17.97 5.94
CA PRO A 228 2.32 17.21 7.07
C PRO A 228 2.00 15.71 6.92
N PRO A 229 2.91 14.80 7.31
CA PRO A 229 2.63 13.39 7.28
C PRO A 229 1.61 13.01 8.37
N GLY A 230 0.82 11.96 8.13
CA GLY A 230 -0.24 11.52 9.03
C GLY A 230 -0.34 10.01 9.17
N TYR A 231 -1.44 9.57 9.78
CA TYR A 231 -1.75 8.16 9.99
C TYR A 231 -2.00 7.43 8.66
N SER A 232 -1.51 6.19 8.59
CA SER A 232 -1.71 5.28 7.45
C SER A 232 -2.03 3.89 7.99
N PRO A 233 -3.16 3.25 7.62
CA PRO A 233 -3.57 1.95 8.19
C PRO A 233 -2.81 0.73 7.65
N TRP A 234 -1.80 0.93 6.79
CA TRP A 234 -0.98 -0.12 6.18
C TRP A 234 0.52 0.00 6.50
N ARG A 235 0.93 1.01 7.27
CA ARG A 235 2.34 1.26 7.61
C ARG A 235 2.46 1.86 9.01
N ASP A 236 3.54 1.50 9.70
CA ASP A 236 3.81 1.98 11.06
C ASP A 236 4.52 3.34 11.08
N ASP A 237 5.07 3.84 9.96
CA ASP A 237 5.61 5.21 9.83
C ASP A 237 4.55 6.25 9.38
N PRO A 238 4.66 7.52 9.79
CA PRO A 238 3.82 8.61 9.28
C PRO A 238 4.01 8.80 7.78
N ARG A 239 2.91 9.05 7.06
CA ARG A 239 2.90 9.09 5.59
C ARG A 239 2.35 10.43 5.07
N PRO A 240 2.95 11.04 4.04
CA PRO A 240 2.32 12.17 3.37
C PRO A 240 0.97 11.75 2.77
N ALA A 241 0.05 12.69 2.54
CA ALA A 241 -1.29 12.42 2.03
C ALA A 241 -1.28 11.59 0.72
N PHE A 242 -0.34 11.85 -0.20
CA PHE A 242 -0.19 11.01 -1.40
C PHE A 242 0.20 9.57 -1.06
N GLY A 243 1.03 9.36 -0.03
CA GLY A 243 1.37 8.04 0.47
C GLY A 243 0.18 7.30 1.11
N VAL A 244 -0.75 8.01 1.73
CA VAL A 244 -2.01 7.43 2.24
C VAL A 244 -2.93 7.06 1.08
N LEU A 245 -3.13 7.96 0.11
CA LEU A 245 -3.91 7.71 -1.10
C LEU A 245 -3.36 6.53 -1.92
N HIS A 246 -2.03 6.43 -2.03
CA HIS A 246 -1.36 5.34 -2.71
C HIS A 246 -1.76 3.98 -2.16
N GLY A 247 -1.78 3.83 -0.82
CA GLY A 247 -2.23 2.61 -0.17
C GLY A 247 -3.73 2.39 -0.32
N ALA A 248 -4.56 3.42 -0.09
CA ALA A 248 -6.02 3.30 -0.16
C ALA A 248 -6.48 2.80 -1.54
N TYR A 249 -5.90 3.34 -2.61
CA TYR A 249 -6.25 2.95 -3.98
C TYR A 249 -5.83 1.51 -4.33
N ALA A 250 -4.69 1.05 -3.83
CA ALA A 250 -4.26 -0.34 -4.03
C ALA A 250 -5.09 -1.33 -3.19
N TYR A 251 -5.34 -1.01 -1.91
CA TYR A 251 -6.17 -1.84 -1.05
C TYR A 251 -7.65 -1.84 -1.47
N LEU A 252 -8.15 -0.85 -2.21
CA LEU A 252 -9.47 -0.93 -2.84
C LEU A 252 -9.57 -2.15 -3.79
N ALA A 253 -8.55 -2.37 -4.63
CA ALA A 253 -8.53 -3.51 -5.54
C ALA A 253 -8.38 -4.85 -4.80
N VAL A 254 -7.53 -4.89 -3.76
CA VAL A 254 -7.40 -6.08 -2.90
C VAL A 254 -8.71 -6.38 -2.19
N THR A 255 -9.36 -5.39 -1.59
CA THR A 255 -10.65 -5.54 -0.90
C THR A 255 -11.71 -6.12 -1.83
N ARG A 256 -11.80 -5.61 -3.07
CA ARG A 256 -12.70 -6.14 -4.10
C ARG A 256 -12.38 -7.59 -4.47
N PHE A 257 -11.10 -7.94 -4.57
CA PHE A 257 -10.66 -9.33 -4.83
C PHE A 257 -11.09 -10.26 -3.69
N ARG A 258 -10.88 -9.84 -2.43
CA ARG A 258 -11.23 -10.60 -1.24
C ARG A 258 -12.73 -10.76 -1.03
N ARG A 259 -13.52 -9.75 -1.41
CA ARG A 259 -14.99 -9.75 -1.31
C ARG A 259 -15.65 -10.99 -1.93
N SER A 260 -15.14 -11.50 -3.05
CA SER A 260 -15.69 -12.70 -3.71
C SER A 260 -14.83 -13.96 -3.55
N ALA A 261 -13.77 -13.89 -2.74
CA ALA A 261 -12.91 -15.03 -2.48
C ALA A 261 -13.48 -15.87 -1.31
N PRO A 262 -13.45 -17.22 -1.40
CA PRO A 262 -13.99 -18.07 -0.35
C PRO A 262 -13.03 -18.20 0.84
N GLY A 263 -13.60 -18.51 2.01
CA GLY A 263 -12.85 -18.91 3.20
C GLY A 263 -12.64 -17.78 4.22
N ALA A 264 -12.35 -18.18 5.47
CA ALA A 264 -12.26 -17.28 6.61
C ALA A 264 -11.15 -16.23 6.45
N ALA A 265 -10.00 -16.61 5.85
CA ALA A 265 -8.89 -15.70 5.60
C ALA A 265 -9.27 -14.56 4.62
N ALA A 266 -9.97 -14.90 3.54
CA ALA A 266 -10.45 -13.91 2.58
C ALA A 266 -11.51 -13.00 3.20
N ALA A 267 -12.45 -13.56 3.96
CA ALA A 267 -13.47 -12.79 4.67
C ALA A 267 -12.86 -11.83 5.71
N PHE A 268 -11.82 -12.25 6.43
CA PHE A 268 -11.05 -11.41 7.34
C PHE A 268 -10.38 -10.24 6.62
N GLU A 269 -9.68 -10.51 5.51
CA GLU A 269 -9.02 -9.45 4.74
C GLU A 269 -10.04 -8.49 4.11
N PHE A 270 -11.18 -8.99 3.63
CA PHE A 270 -12.28 -8.14 3.15
C PHE A 270 -12.79 -7.21 4.26
N ALA A 271 -13.10 -7.77 5.44
CA ALA A 271 -13.60 -7.00 6.59
C ALA A 271 -12.58 -5.97 7.10
N ARG A 272 -11.30 -6.35 7.14
CA ARG A 272 -10.21 -5.47 7.59
C ARG A 272 -10.02 -4.30 6.63
N TRP A 273 -9.86 -4.61 5.34
CA TRP A 273 -9.46 -3.61 4.36
C TRP A 273 -10.60 -2.70 3.92
N ARG A 274 -11.86 -3.14 3.90
CA ARG A 274 -13.00 -2.24 3.61
C ARG A 274 -13.08 -1.08 4.61
N GLY A 275 -12.91 -1.38 5.91
CA GLY A 275 -12.91 -0.36 6.97
C GLY A 275 -11.72 0.58 6.86
N ALA A 276 -10.52 0.02 6.69
CA ALA A 276 -9.29 0.80 6.57
C ALA A 276 -9.27 1.72 5.33
N VAL A 277 -9.76 1.24 4.17
CA VAL A 277 -9.86 2.04 2.94
C VAL A 277 -10.88 3.17 3.10
N ALA A 278 -12.04 2.90 3.71
CA ALA A 278 -13.04 3.93 3.98
C ALA A 278 -12.52 5.00 4.96
N GLU A 279 -11.90 4.61 6.07
CA GLU A 279 -11.31 5.55 7.04
C GLU A 279 -10.23 6.42 6.39
N ALA A 280 -9.34 5.82 5.58
CA ALA A 280 -8.30 6.57 4.88
C ALA A 280 -8.87 7.54 3.84
N ALA A 281 -9.94 7.16 3.13
CA ALA A 281 -10.59 8.03 2.16
C ALA A 281 -11.25 9.24 2.85
N GLU A 282 -11.95 9.03 3.97
CA GLU A 282 -12.54 10.11 4.75
C GLU A 282 -11.49 11.03 5.37
N ALA A 283 -10.39 10.46 5.88
CA ALA A 283 -9.29 11.25 6.42
C ALA A 283 -8.67 12.16 5.35
N LEU A 284 -8.48 11.66 4.13
CA LEU A 284 -7.98 12.47 3.01
C LEU A 284 -8.97 13.57 2.59
N LEU A 285 -10.27 13.30 2.58
CA LEU A 285 -11.30 14.28 2.21
C LEU A 285 -11.43 15.40 3.25
N THR A 286 -11.14 15.10 4.52
CA THR A 286 -11.26 16.05 5.64
C THR A 286 -9.95 16.74 6.02
N GLY A 287 -8.79 16.19 5.63
CA GLY A 287 -7.47 16.72 5.96
C GLY A 287 -7.06 18.00 5.23
N GLY A 288 -7.69 18.30 4.09
CA GLY A 288 -7.46 19.54 3.33
C GLY A 288 -6.23 19.53 2.42
N GLU A 289 -5.55 18.38 2.25
CA GLU A 289 -4.37 18.25 1.39
C GLU A 289 -4.71 17.82 -0.06
N LEU A 290 -5.99 17.66 -0.41
CA LEU A 290 -6.40 17.26 -1.76
C LEU A 290 -6.58 18.47 -2.68
N THR A 291 -6.09 18.35 -3.91
CA THR A 291 -6.45 19.28 -4.98
C THR A 291 -7.93 19.12 -5.37
N PRO A 292 -8.53 20.00 -6.20
CA PRO A 292 -9.87 19.77 -6.73
C PRO A 292 -10.01 18.46 -7.51
N ALA A 293 -8.96 18.03 -8.23
CA ALA A 293 -8.95 16.74 -8.92
C ALA A 293 -8.84 15.59 -7.91
N GLY A 294 -7.99 15.73 -6.89
CA GLY A 294 -7.89 14.80 -5.77
C GLY A 294 -9.21 14.57 -5.07
N THR A 295 -9.92 15.63 -4.75
CA THR A 295 -11.23 15.57 -4.08
C THR A 295 -12.22 14.71 -4.88
N ARG A 296 -12.31 14.92 -6.20
CA ARG A 296 -13.17 14.09 -7.08
C ARG A 296 -12.71 12.64 -7.13
N PHE A 297 -11.40 12.40 -7.21
CA PHE A 297 -10.81 11.06 -7.26
C PHE A 297 -11.09 10.27 -5.99
N VAL A 298 -10.81 10.87 -4.82
CA VAL A 298 -10.99 10.24 -3.51
C VAL A 298 -12.47 10.09 -3.18
N THR A 299 -13.33 11.02 -3.60
CA THR A 299 -14.79 10.86 -3.50
C THR A 299 -15.24 9.60 -4.24
N ALA A 300 -14.80 9.39 -5.49
CA ALA A 300 -15.15 8.18 -6.23
C ALA A 300 -14.60 6.88 -5.61
N LEU A 301 -13.40 6.94 -5.02
CA LEU A 301 -12.82 5.83 -4.26
C LEU A 301 -13.67 5.51 -3.02
N ARG A 302 -14.04 6.52 -2.23
CA ARG A 302 -14.89 6.39 -1.05
C ARG A 302 -16.25 5.81 -1.44
N ASP A 303 -16.91 6.40 -2.43
CA ASP A 303 -18.25 6.00 -2.85
C ASP A 303 -18.29 4.55 -3.37
N GLU A 304 -17.17 4.03 -3.88
CA GLU A 304 -17.02 2.63 -4.26
C GLU A 304 -16.93 1.68 -3.05
N VAL A 305 -16.19 2.06 -1.99
CA VAL A 305 -15.98 1.19 -0.81
C VAL A 305 -17.10 1.31 0.23
N THR A 306 -17.76 2.45 0.35
CA THR A 306 -18.78 2.71 1.40
C THR A 306 -19.88 1.66 1.42
N PRO A 307 -20.49 1.25 0.29
CA PRO A 307 -21.52 0.20 0.29
C PRO A 307 -21.02 -1.14 0.81
N TRP A 308 -19.71 -1.39 0.76
CA TRP A 308 -19.14 -2.65 1.24
C TRP A 308 -19.07 -2.71 2.76
N LEU A 309 -19.15 -1.58 3.47
CA LEU A 309 -19.16 -1.54 4.93
C LEU A 309 -20.38 -2.27 5.51
N ASP A 310 -21.53 -2.19 4.82
CA ASP A 310 -22.79 -2.82 5.24
C ASP A 310 -22.89 -4.29 4.83
N GLU A 311 -21.93 -4.83 4.07
CA GLU A 311 -21.98 -6.22 3.66
C GLU A 311 -21.74 -7.17 4.86
N PRO A 312 -22.54 -8.23 5.01
CA PRO A 312 -22.42 -9.11 6.15
C PRO A 312 -21.12 -9.92 6.09
N VAL A 313 -20.43 -9.98 7.22
CA VAL A 313 -19.30 -10.88 7.48
C VAL A 313 -19.61 -11.62 8.79
N ASP A 314 -19.13 -12.86 8.91
CA ASP A 314 -19.25 -13.62 10.16
C ASP A 314 -18.82 -12.75 11.37
N PRO A 315 -19.64 -12.63 12.43
CA PRO A 315 -19.34 -11.73 13.54
C PRO A 315 -17.99 -12.00 14.24
N ALA A 316 -17.54 -13.25 14.28
CA ALA A 316 -16.23 -13.58 14.85
C ALA A 316 -15.10 -13.09 13.95
N ILE A 317 -15.26 -13.21 12.63
CA ILE A 317 -14.31 -12.66 11.65
C ILE A 317 -14.29 -11.13 11.68
N GLN A 318 -15.47 -10.48 11.74
CA GLN A 318 -15.58 -9.03 11.86
C GLN A 318 -14.85 -8.53 13.12
N ARG A 319 -15.06 -9.18 14.27
CA ARG A 319 -14.34 -8.84 15.51
C ARG A 319 -12.82 -8.93 15.35
N LEU A 320 -12.31 -9.96 14.67
CA LEU A 320 -10.87 -10.11 14.43
C LEU A 320 -10.33 -9.00 13.51
N ALA A 321 -11.09 -8.61 12.49
CA ALA A 321 -10.75 -7.50 11.60
C ALA A 321 -10.72 -6.16 12.34
N ASP A 322 -11.72 -5.89 13.19
CA ASP A 322 -11.78 -4.70 14.04
C ASP A 322 -10.60 -4.67 15.02
N LEU A 323 -10.29 -5.82 15.63
CA LEU A 323 -9.12 -5.98 16.51
C LEU A 323 -7.81 -5.65 15.77
N ALA A 324 -7.63 -6.14 14.53
CA ALA A 324 -6.43 -5.87 13.74
C ALA A 324 -6.28 -4.38 13.40
N ASN A 325 -7.37 -3.71 13.03
CA ASN A 325 -7.36 -2.27 12.74
C ASN A 325 -7.11 -1.43 14.01
N ALA A 326 -7.76 -1.78 15.13
CA ALA A 326 -7.55 -1.13 16.42
C ALA A 326 -6.11 -1.31 16.92
N ASP A 327 -5.55 -2.52 16.79
CA ASP A 327 -4.16 -2.83 17.15
C ASP A 327 -3.17 -1.99 16.34
N HIS A 328 -3.34 -1.93 15.02
CA HIS A 328 -2.52 -1.07 14.17
C HIS A 328 -2.62 0.39 14.61
N ARG A 329 -3.82 0.91 14.84
CA ARG A 329 -3.98 2.31 15.20
C ARG A 329 -3.36 2.62 16.57
N ALA A 330 -3.56 1.78 17.57
CA ALA A 330 -2.96 1.94 18.89
C ALA A 330 -1.43 1.93 18.83
N ARG A 331 -0.83 0.94 18.14
CA ARG A 331 0.62 0.84 17.94
C ARG A 331 1.17 2.07 17.21
N TRP A 332 0.52 2.51 16.14
CA TRP A 332 0.94 3.68 15.39
C TRP A 332 0.94 4.94 16.26
N ARG A 333 -0.12 5.17 17.05
CA ARG A 333 -0.18 6.33 17.95
C ARG A 333 0.92 6.29 19.01
N LEU A 334 1.09 5.14 19.67
CA LEU A 334 2.13 4.94 20.69
C LEU A 334 3.56 5.11 20.15
N ARG A 335 3.78 4.80 18.86
CA ARG A 335 5.06 4.96 18.19
C ARG A 335 5.30 6.40 17.75
N ASN A 336 4.30 7.04 17.15
CA ASN A 336 4.51 8.25 16.35
C ASN A 336 4.00 9.52 17.01
N LEU A 337 3.27 9.44 18.12
CA LEU A 337 2.75 10.60 18.83
C LEU A 337 3.39 10.74 20.22
N ALA A 338 3.69 11.98 20.59
CA ALA A 338 4.12 12.37 21.92
C ALA A 338 3.27 13.53 22.44
N VAL A 339 3.19 13.64 23.75
CA VAL A 339 2.69 14.84 24.43
C VAL A 339 3.91 15.69 24.74
N ASP A 340 3.90 16.96 24.39
CA ASP A 340 5.03 17.84 24.67
C ASP A 340 5.16 18.16 26.17
N ASP A 341 6.28 18.78 26.55
CA ASP A 341 6.59 19.06 27.96
C ASP A 341 5.59 20.05 28.58
N ALA A 342 5.07 21.00 27.80
CA ALA A 342 4.14 22.01 28.28
C ALA A 342 2.77 21.39 28.57
N ASP A 343 2.27 20.56 27.66
CA ASP A 343 1.04 19.80 27.81
C ASP A 343 1.16 18.73 28.90
N THR A 344 2.33 18.14 29.07
CA THR A 344 2.61 17.23 30.20
C THR A 344 2.55 17.98 31.54
N ALA A 345 3.14 19.18 31.64
CA ALA A 345 3.04 20.00 32.85
C ALA A 345 1.60 20.43 33.15
N ARG A 346 0.81 20.74 32.11
CA ARG A 346 -0.63 21.05 32.25
C ARG A 346 -1.42 19.85 32.79
N LEU A 347 -1.12 18.63 32.32
CA LEU A 347 -1.74 17.40 32.83
C LEU A 347 -1.44 17.19 34.31
N VAL A 348 -0.18 17.34 34.72
CA VAL A 348 0.23 17.20 36.13
C VAL A 348 -0.48 18.23 37.01
N ALA A 349 -0.46 19.50 36.62
CA ALA A 349 -1.08 20.57 37.40
C ALA A 349 -2.60 20.36 37.55
N ALA A 350 -3.29 19.93 36.49
CA ALA A 350 -4.72 19.65 36.52
C ALA A 350 -5.06 18.45 37.42
N TRP A 351 -4.25 17.40 37.37
CA TRP A 351 -4.42 16.23 38.24
C TRP A 351 -4.25 16.58 39.71
N ASP A 352 -3.16 17.28 40.06
CA ASP A 352 -2.87 17.68 41.45
C ASP A 352 -3.91 18.65 42.00
N ALA A 353 -4.50 19.49 41.14
CA ALA A 353 -5.60 20.39 41.50
C ALA A 353 -6.97 19.69 41.56
N GLY A 354 -7.09 18.44 41.11
CA GLY A 354 -8.36 17.72 41.01
C GLY A 354 -9.34 18.31 40.00
N SER A 355 -8.83 19.02 38.98
CA SER A 355 -9.64 19.65 37.93
C SER A 355 -9.89 18.70 36.75
N GLU A 356 -10.74 19.12 35.81
CA GLU A 356 -10.92 18.42 34.54
C GLU A 356 -9.61 18.34 33.73
N PRO A 357 -9.41 17.27 32.94
CA PRO A 357 -8.22 17.14 32.11
C PRO A 357 -8.20 18.24 31.04
N PRO A 358 -7.05 18.91 30.84
CA PRO A 358 -6.90 19.85 29.73
C PRO A 358 -7.06 19.16 28.37
N GLU A 359 -7.48 19.92 27.36
CA GLU A 359 -7.36 19.47 25.97
C GLU A 359 -5.88 19.39 25.58
N ILE A 360 -5.48 18.21 25.11
CA ILE A 360 -4.11 17.86 24.70
C ILE A 360 -4.12 17.48 23.24
N THR A 361 -3.23 18.08 22.46
CA THR A 361 -3.03 17.77 21.05
C THR A 361 -1.66 17.11 20.90
N PRO A 362 -1.59 15.78 20.77
CA PRO A 362 -0.32 15.10 20.59
C PRO A 362 0.38 15.57 19.31
N VAL A 363 1.69 15.68 19.37
CA VAL A 363 2.55 16.06 18.25
C VAL A 363 3.25 14.83 17.67
N LEU A 364 3.53 14.88 16.37
CA LEU A 364 4.31 13.83 15.71
C LEU A 364 5.75 13.83 16.24
N VAL A 365 6.24 12.63 16.57
CA VAL A 365 7.64 12.43 16.93
C VAL A 365 8.49 12.54 15.67
N PRO A 366 9.48 13.46 15.61
CA PRO A 366 10.38 13.57 14.47
C PRO A 366 11.26 12.33 14.28
N GLY A 367 11.66 12.05 13.04
CA GLY A 367 12.78 11.13 12.76
C GLY A 367 12.45 9.63 12.75
N GLY A 368 11.18 9.24 12.75
CA GLY A 368 10.79 7.85 12.50
C GLY A 368 11.13 7.42 11.08
N GLY A 369 12.13 6.55 10.92
CA GLY A 369 12.41 5.90 9.63
C GLY A 369 11.28 4.96 9.18
N ARG A 370 11.34 4.50 7.93
CA ARG A 370 10.41 3.53 7.33
C ARG A 370 10.15 2.35 8.28
N ALA A 371 8.88 2.04 8.53
CA ALA A 371 8.47 0.92 9.38
C ALA A 371 7.29 0.18 8.77
N LEU A 372 7.47 -1.12 8.52
CA LEU A 372 6.37 -2.00 8.12
C LEU A 372 5.55 -2.41 9.34
N GLU A 373 4.30 -2.82 9.09
CA GLU A 373 3.43 -3.33 10.14
C GLU A 373 4.06 -4.57 10.81
N ASN A 374 4.18 -4.53 12.14
CA ASN A 374 4.69 -5.65 12.93
C ASN A 374 3.78 -5.93 14.15
N SER A 375 2.56 -6.41 13.88
CA SER A 375 1.62 -6.81 14.93
C SER A 375 1.96 -8.19 15.48
N PRO A 376 2.11 -8.38 16.82
CA PRO A 376 2.22 -9.72 17.41
C PRO A 376 0.91 -10.53 17.32
N ARG A 377 -0.22 -9.85 17.07
CA ARG A 377 -1.56 -10.45 17.08
C ARG A 377 -1.99 -10.94 15.69
N LEU A 378 -1.46 -10.37 14.60
CA LEU A 378 -1.80 -10.82 13.24
C LEU A 378 -1.46 -12.30 12.96
N PRO A 379 -0.27 -12.83 13.34
CA PRO A 379 0.00 -14.26 13.19
C PRO A 379 -0.97 -15.14 13.98
N LEU A 380 -1.39 -14.71 15.17
CA LEU A 380 -2.36 -15.42 15.99
C LEU A 380 -3.77 -15.39 15.35
N ILE A 381 -4.18 -14.25 14.81
CA ILE A 381 -5.43 -14.12 14.05
C ILE A 381 -5.42 -15.06 12.85
N ARG A 382 -4.33 -15.09 12.06
CA ARG A 382 -4.18 -16.01 10.92
C ARG A 382 -4.27 -17.47 11.36
N ALA A 383 -3.58 -17.84 12.45
CA ALA A 383 -3.66 -19.19 13.01
C ALA A 383 -5.11 -19.59 13.35
N VAL A 384 -5.88 -18.69 13.98
CA VAL A 384 -7.31 -18.91 14.29
C VAL A 384 -8.14 -19.08 13.02
N LEU A 385 -7.91 -18.27 11.99
CA LEU A 385 -8.61 -18.37 10.71
C LEU A 385 -8.31 -19.69 9.97
N HIS A 386 -7.16 -20.30 10.25
CA HIS A 386 -6.79 -21.63 9.77
C HIS A 386 -7.22 -22.77 10.70
N GLY A 387 -8.07 -22.50 11.71
CA GLY A 387 -8.61 -23.51 12.63
C GLY A 387 -7.67 -23.92 13.76
N SER A 388 -6.56 -23.20 13.96
CA SER A 388 -5.65 -23.46 15.07
C SER A 388 -6.13 -22.76 16.34
N LYS A 389 -5.84 -23.36 17.51
CA LYS A 389 -6.08 -22.66 18.79
C LYS A 389 -4.98 -21.61 18.98
N PRO A 390 -5.33 -20.35 19.28
CA PRO A 390 -4.33 -19.37 19.68
C PRO A 390 -3.77 -19.87 21.03
N GLY A 391 -2.44 -19.85 21.19
CA GLY A 391 -1.76 -20.41 22.36
C GLY A 391 -2.10 -19.72 23.69
N ASP A 392 -1.19 -19.76 24.66
CA ASP A 392 -1.40 -19.09 25.94
C ASP A 392 -0.89 -17.63 25.92
N GLY A 393 -1.31 -16.83 26.89
CA GLY A 393 -0.87 -15.44 27.07
C GLY A 393 -1.90 -14.38 26.68
N ALA A 394 -1.55 -13.12 26.97
CA ALA A 394 -2.46 -11.97 26.86
C ALA A 394 -2.89 -11.70 25.40
N ASP A 395 -1.96 -11.80 24.43
CA ASP A 395 -2.28 -11.62 23.01
C ASP A 395 -3.24 -12.70 22.50
N ALA A 396 -3.03 -13.95 22.90
CA ALA A 396 -3.91 -15.03 22.55
C ALA A 396 -5.29 -14.91 23.21
N ALA A 397 -5.35 -14.44 24.47
CA ALA A 397 -6.62 -14.13 25.14
C ALA A 397 -7.38 -13.00 24.43
N THR A 398 -6.69 -11.94 24.03
CA THR A 398 -7.26 -10.83 23.24
C THR A 398 -7.83 -11.31 21.91
N VAL A 399 -7.10 -12.16 21.17
CA VAL A 399 -7.58 -12.74 19.91
C VAL A 399 -8.82 -13.64 20.11
N ARG A 400 -8.93 -14.32 21.26
CA ARG A 400 -10.14 -15.07 21.63
C ARG A 400 -11.32 -14.16 22.04
N GLY A 401 -11.09 -12.88 22.28
CA GLY A 401 -12.08 -11.95 22.84
C GLY A 401 -12.25 -12.10 24.35
N ASP A 402 -11.25 -12.62 25.05
CA ASP A 402 -11.22 -12.75 26.52
C ASP A 402 -10.42 -11.61 27.14
N ASP A 403 -11.00 -10.40 27.05
CA ASP A 403 -10.40 -9.17 27.57
C ASP A 403 -10.16 -9.24 29.09
N ARG A 404 -11.01 -10.00 29.82
CA ARG A 404 -10.89 -10.20 31.27
C ARG A 404 -9.63 -10.99 31.63
N ALA A 405 -9.27 -11.99 30.84
CA ALA A 405 -8.04 -12.73 31.02
C ALA A 405 -6.79 -11.96 30.52
N ALA A 406 -6.94 -11.14 29.48
CA ALA A 406 -5.83 -10.39 28.90
C ALA A 406 -5.40 -9.17 29.74
N LEU A 407 -6.37 -8.42 30.27
CA LEU A 407 -6.14 -7.13 30.93
C LEU A 407 -5.12 -7.19 32.08
N PRO A 408 -5.21 -8.10 33.08
CA PRO A 408 -4.27 -8.13 34.19
C PRO A 408 -2.83 -8.41 33.75
N ALA A 409 -2.65 -9.19 32.67
CA ALA A 409 -1.33 -9.50 32.14
C ALA A 409 -0.70 -8.28 31.45
N TYR A 410 -1.49 -7.51 30.68
CA TYR A 410 -1.00 -6.25 30.09
C TYR A 410 -0.74 -5.16 31.13
N GLU A 411 -1.56 -5.06 32.18
CA GLU A 411 -1.34 -4.15 33.31
C GLU A 411 -0.02 -4.47 34.03
N LYS A 412 0.20 -5.75 34.36
CA LYS A 412 1.43 -6.22 35.00
C LYS A 412 2.67 -5.94 34.13
N GLY A 413 2.55 -6.12 32.83
CA GLY A 413 3.63 -5.89 31.87
C GLY A 413 3.82 -4.44 31.42
N ARG A 414 2.92 -3.51 31.81
CA ARG A 414 2.82 -2.15 31.25
C ARG A 414 2.79 -2.14 29.70
N ASP A 415 2.11 -3.12 29.10
CA ASP A 415 1.95 -3.21 27.65
C ASP A 415 0.85 -2.23 27.19
N TRP A 416 1.27 -1.02 26.82
CA TRP A 416 0.37 0.02 26.32
C TRP A 416 -0.40 -0.38 25.07
N GLY A 417 0.18 -1.22 24.20
CA GLY A 417 -0.48 -1.70 22.99
C GLY A 417 -1.63 -2.65 23.32
N GLY A 418 -1.39 -3.60 24.22
CA GLY A 418 -2.44 -4.50 24.72
C GLY A 418 -3.51 -3.78 25.53
N LEU A 419 -3.11 -2.87 26.43
CA LEU A 419 -4.03 -2.05 27.21
C LEU A 419 -4.96 -1.20 26.33
N ALA A 420 -4.44 -0.67 25.22
CA ALA A 420 -5.24 0.11 24.27
C ALA A 420 -6.32 -0.72 23.55
N LEU A 421 -6.26 -2.05 23.62
CA LEU A 421 -7.25 -2.93 22.99
C LEU A 421 -8.32 -3.38 23.97
N VAL A 422 -7.91 -3.80 25.17
CA VAL A 422 -8.80 -4.50 26.12
C VAL A 422 -9.28 -3.63 27.28
N SER A 423 -8.73 -2.43 27.45
CA SER A 423 -9.09 -1.55 28.57
C SER A 423 -10.55 -1.09 28.48
N PRO A 424 -11.29 -1.08 29.60
CA PRO A 424 -12.64 -0.51 29.64
C PRO A 424 -12.63 1.01 29.41
N HIS A 425 -11.51 1.70 29.69
CA HIS A 425 -11.41 3.15 29.64
C HIS A 425 -11.25 3.69 28.20
N PRO A 426 -12.18 4.53 27.70
CA PRO A 426 -12.09 5.13 26.37
C PRO A 426 -10.77 5.85 26.08
N ALA A 427 -10.17 6.53 27.05
CA ALA A 427 -8.90 7.23 26.87
C ALA A 427 -7.78 6.31 26.43
N LEU A 428 -7.66 5.13 27.04
CA LEU A 428 -6.65 4.13 26.67
C LEU A 428 -6.87 3.60 25.25
N ARG A 429 -8.13 3.45 24.82
CA ARG A 429 -8.45 2.96 23.47
C ARG A 429 -8.24 4.01 22.38
N ARG A 430 -8.54 5.28 22.68
CA ARG A 430 -8.52 6.37 21.68
C ARG A 430 -7.22 7.16 21.64
N ARG A 431 -6.58 7.35 22.80
CA ARG A 431 -5.40 8.20 23.00
C ARG A 431 -4.39 7.56 23.98
N PRO A 432 -3.94 6.30 23.73
CA PRO A 432 -3.03 5.60 24.63
C PRO A 432 -1.72 6.34 24.89
N GLU A 433 -1.24 7.12 23.92
CA GLU A 433 -0.05 7.97 24.05
C GLU A 433 -0.21 9.06 25.12
N VAL A 434 -1.41 9.63 25.29
CA VAL A 434 -1.66 10.66 26.31
C VAL A 434 -1.76 10.04 27.69
N VAL A 435 -2.43 8.90 27.81
CA VAL A 435 -2.48 8.16 29.08
C VAL A 435 -1.08 7.70 29.48
N ARG A 436 -0.25 7.26 28.53
CA ARG A 436 1.16 6.90 28.75
C ARG A 436 1.97 8.10 29.25
N ALA A 437 1.81 9.26 28.63
CA ALA A 437 2.49 10.49 29.07
C ALA A 437 2.08 10.86 30.51
N ALA A 438 0.77 10.89 30.80
CA ALA A 438 0.25 11.18 32.14
C ALA A 438 0.77 10.18 33.19
N ALA A 439 0.74 8.87 32.91
CA ALA A 439 1.22 7.85 33.84
C ALA A 439 2.75 7.88 34.04
N THR A 440 3.49 8.37 33.05
CA THR A 440 4.94 8.56 33.17
C THR A 440 5.25 9.78 34.03
N ALA A 441 4.48 10.87 33.88
CA ALA A 441 4.63 12.10 34.65
C ALA A 441 4.09 11.98 36.09
N LEU A 442 3.10 11.11 36.32
CA LEU A 442 2.44 10.87 37.61
C LEU A 442 2.62 9.40 38.05
N PRO A 443 3.85 8.95 38.37
CA PRO A 443 4.14 7.53 38.61
C PRO A 443 3.42 6.95 39.84
N GLN A 444 2.98 7.79 40.77
CA GLN A 444 2.24 7.40 41.97
C GLN A 444 0.72 7.30 41.75
N ALA A 445 0.21 7.85 40.65
CA ALA A 445 -1.22 7.82 40.35
C ALA A 445 -1.62 6.44 39.78
N PRO A 446 -2.70 5.81 40.29
CA PRO A 446 -3.21 4.56 39.75
C PRO A 446 -3.58 4.70 38.26
N LEU A 447 -3.14 3.76 37.43
CA LEU A 447 -3.34 3.84 35.97
C LEU A 447 -4.83 3.87 35.59
N ASN A 448 -5.67 3.09 36.26
CA ASN A 448 -7.11 3.08 36.05
C ASN A 448 -7.76 4.43 36.40
N ALA A 449 -7.28 5.11 37.45
CA ALA A 449 -7.76 6.42 37.85
C ALA A 449 -7.37 7.49 36.82
N LEU A 450 -6.12 7.47 36.35
CA LEU A 450 -5.67 8.36 35.27
C LEU A 450 -6.44 8.13 33.96
N ALA A 451 -6.61 6.86 33.58
CA ALA A 451 -7.34 6.50 32.37
C ALA A 451 -8.82 6.90 32.46
N ALA A 452 -9.46 6.75 33.62
CA ALA A 452 -10.81 7.21 33.86
C ALA A 452 -10.94 8.73 33.81
N TRP A 453 -9.99 9.45 34.41
CA TRP A 453 -9.96 10.92 34.41
C TRP A 453 -9.76 11.50 33.01
N LEU A 454 -8.97 10.84 32.15
CA LEU A 454 -8.75 11.25 30.76
C LEU A 454 -9.82 10.76 29.77
N SER A 455 -10.79 9.96 30.22
CA SER A 455 -11.85 9.38 29.38
C SER A 455 -13.03 10.33 29.26
#